data_AF-A0A239JQW1-F1
#
_entry.id   AF-A0A239JQW1-F1
#
_cell.length_a   1.000
_cell.length_b   1.000
_cell.length_c   1.000
_cell.angle_alpha   90.00
_cell.angle_beta   90.00
_cell.angle_gamma   90.00
#
_symmetry.space_group_name_H-M   'P 1'
#
loop_
_entity.id
_entity.type
_entity.pdbx_description
1 polymer ?
#
loop_
_entity_poly.entity_id
_entity_poly.type
_entity_poly.pdbx_seq_one_letter_code
_entity_poly.pdbx_strand_id
1 'polypeptide(L)'
;MPQQQSSLGFFENANSTEEFTVALRGYDRRQVDDTISRLQNRLAAAEKERADAEQKTNDAQRRLRQAEQRLGALEQKLNDTNKQLEENNRPTLSGLGTRVEQILRLAEEQANDHRGEAKRESEGILSAARLEAREITDKARAEAAAMKATAEREAGSLRTAAEREAAEVRVQARREADTLRADADRETKQLRTVTAHEVAELKSTVEREVATLRATAEREITQLRAKAGREAEEKRAEATKMLSDARDKRDKDLQALALELAERREKSEREESERHAAQVAQTQKLVAEAEERARAAEDRAKEIEQRAEARRVESERTAAETVDRARAAADKTLKEAQSEAHRHLTEARTEAEITTNTARREVEDLTRQKDAVTAQLGQMLSGLAGIVPTVAAPKQETKKDKDAEDKSAATA
;
A
#
# COMPACT_ATOMS: atom_id res chain seq x y z
N MET A 1 55.25 -37.20 99.33
CA MET A 1 55.05 -37.56 97.92
C MET A 1 54.26 -36.45 97.24
N PRO A 2 54.88 -35.53 96.48
CA PRO A 2 54.13 -34.64 95.59
C PRO A 2 53.51 -35.46 94.45
N GLN A 3 52.25 -35.21 94.12
CA GLN A 3 51.53 -36.00 93.11
C GLN A 3 51.89 -35.56 91.69
N GLN A 4 52.14 -36.53 90.80
CA GLN A 4 52.20 -36.29 89.37
C GLN A 4 50.77 -36.13 88.83
N GLN A 5 50.29 -34.89 88.74
CA GLN A 5 48.97 -34.58 88.14
C GLN A 5 49.06 -33.92 86.75
N SER A 6 50.25 -33.50 86.31
CA SER A 6 50.45 -32.75 85.06
C SER A 6 50.30 -33.58 83.77
N SER A 7 50.25 -34.91 83.83
CA SER A 7 50.34 -35.79 82.66
C SER A 7 49.02 -36.00 81.91
N LEU A 8 47.86 -35.67 82.49
CA LEU A 8 46.55 -35.93 81.88
C LEU A 8 46.18 -34.91 80.79
N GLY A 9 46.42 -33.61 81.02
CA GLY A 9 46.02 -32.54 80.09
C GLY A 9 46.77 -32.53 78.74
N PHE A 10 47.86 -33.28 78.62
CA PHE A 10 48.59 -33.45 77.35
C PHE A 10 47.82 -34.32 76.36
N PHE A 11 47.34 -35.50 76.79
CA PHE A 11 46.64 -36.45 75.93
C PHE A 11 45.21 -36.01 75.57
N GLU A 12 44.55 -35.26 76.47
CA GLU A 12 43.21 -34.74 76.23
C GLU A 12 43.16 -33.73 75.05
N ASN A 13 44.26 -33.01 74.83
CA ASN A 13 44.45 -32.09 73.68
C ASN A 13 45.12 -32.74 72.46
N ALA A 14 45.31 -34.07 72.44
CA ALA A 14 45.92 -34.79 71.30
C ALA A 14 44.89 -35.28 70.27
N ASN A 15 43.60 -35.40 70.67
CA ASN A 15 42.50 -35.88 69.82
C ASN A 15 41.64 -34.75 69.23
N SER A 16 41.96 -33.47 69.47
CA SER A 16 41.26 -32.34 68.87
C SER A 16 41.78 -32.07 67.45
N THR A 17 41.12 -32.64 66.44
CA THR A 17 41.39 -32.33 65.03
C THR A 17 40.98 -30.88 64.74
N GLU A 18 41.93 -29.96 64.60
CA GLU A 18 41.64 -28.59 64.17
C GLU A 18 41.21 -28.59 62.69
N GLU A 19 39.93 -28.34 62.41
CA GLU A 19 39.41 -28.29 61.04
C GLU A 19 39.80 -26.97 60.34
N PHE A 20 40.48 -27.09 59.21
CA PHE A 20 40.89 -25.96 58.38
C PHE A 20 39.78 -25.55 57.41
N THR A 21 39.48 -24.24 57.36
CA THR A 21 38.54 -23.69 56.40
C THR A 21 39.08 -23.78 54.98
N VAL A 22 38.24 -24.20 54.03
CA VAL A 22 38.63 -24.44 52.63
C VAL A 22 38.14 -23.30 51.75
N ALA A 23 39.09 -22.55 51.18
CA ALA A 23 38.85 -21.57 50.13
C ALA A 23 38.88 -22.24 48.73
N LEU A 24 38.53 -21.47 47.69
CA LEU A 24 38.31 -21.95 46.31
C LEU A 24 39.51 -22.65 45.62
N ARG A 25 40.70 -22.70 46.27
CA ARG A 25 41.90 -23.41 45.80
C ARG A 25 42.68 -24.16 46.91
N GLY A 26 42.08 -24.40 48.08
CA GLY A 26 42.73 -25.05 49.22
C GLY A 26 42.47 -24.36 50.55
N TYR A 27 43.13 -24.78 51.63
CA TYR A 27 42.96 -24.24 52.97
C TYR A 27 43.33 -22.75 53.09
N ASP A 28 42.71 -22.01 54.01
CA ASP A 28 43.14 -20.64 54.33
C ASP A 28 44.55 -20.66 54.93
N ARG A 29 45.48 -20.09 54.16
CA ARG A 29 46.90 -19.99 54.52
C ARG A 29 47.13 -19.26 55.84
N ARG A 30 46.32 -18.26 56.22
CA ARG A 30 46.47 -17.56 57.51
C ARG A 30 46.14 -18.47 58.68
N GLN A 31 45.05 -19.24 58.58
CA GLN A 31 44.68 -20.23 59.59
C GLN A 31 45.77 -21.32 59.74
N VAL A 32 46.39 -21.73 58.63
CA VAL A 32 47.52 -22.67 58.63
C VAL A 32 48.80 -22.05 59.23
N ASP A 33 49.19 -20.85 58.84
CA ASP A 33 50.39 -20.17 59.34
C ASP A 33 50.27 -19.87 60.86
N ASP A 34 49.09 -19.50 61.36
CA ASP A 34 48.80 -19.28 62.80
C ASP A 34 48.84 -20.57 63.63
N THR A 35 48.27 -21.67 63.12
CA THR A 35 48.26 -22.97 63.83
C THR A 35 49.64 -23.62 63.84
N ILE A 36 50.41 -23.52 62.75
CA ILE A 36 51.83 -23.91 62.72
C ILE A 36 52.62 -23.12 63.78
N SER A 37 52.43 -21.80 63.85
CA SER A 37 53.09 -20.95 64.85
C SER A 37 52.70 -21.34 66.29
N ARG A 38 51.43 -21.69 66.53
CA ARG A 38 50.95 -22.21 67.83
C ARG A 38 51.61 -23.56 68.19
N LEU A 39 51.73 -24.47 67.23
CA LEU A 39 52.34 -25.79 67.43
C LEU A 39 53.85 -25.69 67.68
N GLN A 40 54.57 -24.82 66.95
CA GLN A 40 56.00 -24.57 67.18
C GLN A 40 56.27 -24.02 68.60
N ASN A 41 55.44 -23.08 69.06
CA ASN A 41 55.53 -22.56 70.43
C ASN A 41 55.23 -23.64 71.49
N ARG A 42 54.25 -24.52 71.26
CA ARG A 42 53.96 -25.67 72.15
C ARG A 42 55.12 -26.68 72.19
N LEU A 43 55.77 -26.94 71.05
CA LEU A 43 56.93 -27.83 70.97
C LEU A 43 58.11 -27.28 71.77
N ALA A 44 58.48 -26.02 71.55
CA ALA A 44 59.58 -25.36 72.27
C ALA A 44 59.35 -25.30 73.79
N ALA A 45 58.09 -25.12 74.23
CA ALA A 45 57.73 -25.22 75.65
C ALA A 45 57.93 -26.63 76.21
N ALA A 46 57.46 -27.66 75.50
CA ALA A 46 57.60 -29.06 75.94
C ALA A 46 59.07 -29.53 75.97
N GLU A 47 59.90 -29.10 75.02
CA GLU A 47 61.34 -29.39 75.02
C GLU A 47 62.04 -28.76 76.23
N LYS A 48 61.67 -27.53 76.60
CA LYS A 48 62.19 -26.86 77.80
C LYS A 48 61.76 -27.56 79.09
N GLU A 49 60.48 -27.93 79.21
CA GLU A 49 59.98 -28.68 80.37
C GLU A 49 60.70 -30.04 80.52
N ARG A 50 61.02 -30.71 79.40
CA ARG A 50 61.81 -31.95 79.39
C ARG A 50 63.24 -31.72 79.91
N ALA A 51 63.91 -30.66 79.46
CA ALA A 51 65.24 -30.31 79.95
C ALA A 51 65.26 -29.97 81.45
N ASP A 52 64.27 -29.20 81.93
CA ASP A 52 64.11 -28.89 83.36
C ASP A 52 63.80 -30.13 84.20
N ALA A 53 63.14 -31.15 83.63
CA ALA A 53 62.91 -32.44 84.28
C ALA A 53 64.17 -33.31 84.32
N GLU A 54 64.93 -33.37 83.22
CA GLU A 54 66.21 -34.07 83.13
C GLU A 54 67.25 -33.52 84.12
N GLN A 55 67.29 -32.20 84.35
CA GLN A 55 68.17 -31.63 85.39
C GLN A 55 67.76 -32.08 86.80
N LYS A 56 66.46 -32.07 87.12
CA LYS A 56 65.94 -32.48 88.44
C LYS A 56 66.22 -33.95 88.76
N THR A 57 66.15 -34.85 87.78
CA THR A 57 66.48 -36.28 87.98
C THR A 57 67.97 -36.50 88.20
N ASN A 58 68.84 -35.78 87.47
CA ASN A 58 70.30 -35.85 87.66
C ASN A 58 70.72 -35.40 89.06
N ASP A 59 70.15 -34.31 89.60
CA ASP A 59 70.47 -33.86 90.96
C ASP A 59 69.89 -34.77 92.05
N ALA A 60 68.74 -35.41 91.82
CA ALA A 60 68.24 -36.47 92.71
C ALA A 60 69.19 -37.68 92.77
N GLN A 61 69.71 -38.14 91.62
CA GLN A 61 70.69 -39.23 91.56
C GLN A 61 72.01 -38.87 92.27
N ARG A 62 72.48 -37.63 92.16
CA ARG A 62 73.68 -37.14 92.88
C ARG A 62 73.50 -37.20 94.40
N ARG A 63 72.33 -36.81 94.91
CA ARG A 63 72.01 -36.86 96.35
C ARG A 63 71.92 -38.29 96.88
N LEU A 64 71.39 -39.23 96.09
CA LEU A 64 71.31 -40.65 96.47
C LEU A 64 72.71 -41.25 96.69
N ARG A 65 73.65 -41.06 95.75
CA ARG A 65 75.03 -41.55 95.88
C ARG A 65 75.76 -41.03 97.11
N GLN A 66 75.48 -39.78 97.52
CA GLN A 66 76.05 -39.19 98.74
C GLN A 66 75.46 -39.78 100.03
N ALA A 67 74.22 -40.30 99.99
CA ALA A 67 73.62 -41.00 101.13
C ALA A 67 74.18 -42.44 101.25
N GLU A 68 74.31 -43.15 100.14
CA GLU A 68 74.89 -44.50 100.06
C GLU A 68 76.32 -44.53 100.63
N GLN A 69 77.16 -43.55 100.27
CA GLN A 69 78.53 -43.41 100.80
C GLN A 69 78.57 -43.18 102.33
N ARG A 70 77.55 -42.53 102.91
CA ARG A 70 77.47 -42.29 104.36
C ARG A 70 77.04 -43.54 105.13
N LEU A 71 76.21 -44.40 104.54
CA LEU A 71 75.78 -45.65 105.16
C LEU A 71 76.95 -46.63 105.34
N GLY A 72 77.71 -46.92 104.27
CA GLY A 72 78.87 -47.84 104.37
C GLY A 72 79.94 -47.37 105.37
N ALA A 73 80.12 -46.06 105.53
CA ALA A 73 81.04 -45.46 106.51
C ALA A 73 80.56 -45.57 107.98
N LEU A 74 79.27 -45.85 108.21
CA LEU A 74 78.71 -46.14 109.54
C LEU A 74 78.76 -47.65 109.85
N GLU A 75 78.51 -48.50 108.86
CA GLU A 75 78.58 -49.96 108.98
C GLU A 75 79.99 -50.45 109.34
N GLN A 76 81.04 -49.84 108.78
CA GLN A 76 82.43 -50.13 109.16
C GLN A 76 82.68 -49.84 110.65
N LYS A 77 82.24 -48.68 111.16
CA LYS A 77 82.45 -48.29 112.56
C LYS A 77 81.78 -49.25 113.54
N LEU A 78 80.56 -49.71 113.24
CA LEU A 78 79.85 -50.69 114.07
C LEU A 78 80.61 -52.02 114.18
N ASN A 79 81.16 -52.51 113.06
CA ASN A 79 81.94 -53.74 113.05
C ASN A 79 83.24 -53.63 113.85
N ASP A 80 83.89 -52.47 113.84
CA ASP A 80 85.12 -52.27 114.63
C ASP A 80 84.82 -52.09 116.13
N THR A 81 83.72 -51.44 116.51
CA THR A 81 83.30 -51.38 117.92
C THR A 81 82.91 -52.74 118.50
N ASN A 82 82.34 -53.65 117.70
CA ASN A 82 81.96 -54.99 118.17
C ASN A 82 83.19 -55.85 118.51
N LYS A 83 84.29 -55.75 117.75
CA LYS A 83 85.53 -56.52 118.02
C LYS A 83 86.14 -56.16 119.38
N GLN A 84 86.12 -54.88 119.74
CA GLN A 84 86.64 -54.38 121.02
C GLN A 84 85.87 -54.88 122.25
N LEU A 85 84.65 -55.40 122.07
CA LEU A 85 83.82 -55.96 123.14
C LEU A 85 84.14 -57.44 123.44
N GLU A 86 84.60 -58.22 122.45
CA GLU A 86 84.91 -59.64 122.67
C GLU A 86 86.27 -59.87 123.34
N GLU A 87 87.26 -59.00 123.11
CA GLU A 87 88.61 -59.13 123.68
C GLU A 87 88.66 -58.96 125.21
N ASN A 88 87.63 -58.37 125.83
CA ASN A 88 87.68 -57.84 127.20
C ASN A 88 87.12 -58.78 128.29
N ASN A 89 86.67 -59.99 127.94
CA ASN A 89 85.93 -60.89 128.86
C ASN A 89 86.63 -62.23 129.14
N ARG A 90 87.66 -62.22 129.99
CA ARG A 90 88.16 -63.45 130.66
C ARG A 90 88.99 -63.17 131.93
N PRO A 91 88.43 -63.46 133.12
CA PRO A 91 89.23 -64.09 134.17
C PRO A 91 88.47 -65.23 134.91
N THR A 92 89.20 -66.28 135.28
CA THR A 92 88.72 -67.38 136.13
C THR A 92 89.30 -67.26 137.55
N LEU A 93 88.47 -67.37 138.60
CA LEU A 93 88.95 -67.40 139.99
C LEU A 93 88.40 -68.60 140.78
N SER A 94 89.26 -69.61 140.96
CA SER A 94 88.96 -70.85 141.68
C SER A 94 89.06 -70.73 143.22
N GLY A 95 88.69 -69.57 143.81
CA GLY A 95 89.09 -69.26 145.19
C GLY A 95 88.22 -68.31 146.03
N LEU A 96 87.07 -67.82 145.52
CA LEU A 96 86.17 -66.95 146.31
C LEU A 96 84.76 -67.54 146.55
N GLY A 97 84.59 -68.86 146.31
CA GLY A 97 83.36 -69.64 146.41
C GLY A 97 82.15 -68.91 147.00
N THR A 98 82.04 -68.86 148.34
CA THR A 98 80.87 -68.35 149.05
C THR A 98 80.73 -66.82 149.08
N ARG A 99 81.82 -66.04 149.09
CA ARG A 99 81.73 -64.57 149.16
C ARG A 99 81.51 -63.94 147.78
N VAL A 100 82.09 -64.53 146.74
CA VAL A 100 81.73 -64.18 145.36
C VAL A 100 80.37 -64.75 144.97
N GLU A 101 79.93 -65.90 145.50
CA GLU A 101 78.53 -66.35 145.36
C GLU A 101 77.55 -65.34 145.99
N GLN A 102 77.81 -64.81 147.20
CA GLN A 102 76.97 -63.75 147.76
C GLN A 102 77.00 -62.45 146.95
N ILE A 103 78.17 -62.00 146.48
CA ILE A 103 78.28 -60.77 145.67
C ILE A 103 77.66 -60.95 144.28
N LEU A 104 77.86 -62.11 143.63
CA LEU A 104 77.24 -62.43 142.34
C LEU A 104 75.74 -62.60 142.49
N ARG A 105 75.24 -63.23 143.57
CA ARG A 105 73.80 -63.34 143.82
C ARG A 105 73.16 -61.98 144.06
N LEU A 106 73.79 -61.10 144.84
CA LEU A 106 73.32 -59.73 145.03
C LEU A 106 73.39 -58.92 143.73
N ALA A 107 74.45 -59.07 142.93
CA ALA A 107 74.60 -58.41 141.65
C ALA A 107 73.65 -58.98 140.57
N GLU A 108 73.30 -60.27 140.63
CA GLU A 108 72.31 -60.93 139.79
C GLU A 108 70.90 -60.51 140.19
N GLU A 109 70.61 -60.38 141.49
CA GLU A 109 69.35 -59.82 142.01
C GLU A 109 69.20 -58.36 141.56
N GLN A 110 70.21 -57.51 141.78
CA GLN A 110 70.24 -56.12 141.30
C GLN A 110 70.20 -56.00 139.77
N ALA A 111 70.86 -56.88 139.02
CA ALA A 111 70.79 -56.87 137.55
C ALA A 111 69.43 -57.37 137.04
N ASN A 112 68.78 -58.29 137.75
CA ASN A 112 67.40 -58.71 137.45
C ASN A 112 66.40 -57.60 137.77
N ASP A 113 66.57 -56.89 138.88
CA ASP A 113 65.74 -55.75 139.25
C ASP A 113 65.90 -54.59 138.27
N HIS A 114 67.13 -54.15 137.97
CA HIS A 114 67.37 -53.12 136.96
C HIS A 114 66.93 -53.54 135.56
N ARG A 115 67.06 -54.82 135.18
CA ARG A 115 66.50 -55.35 133.92
C ARG A 115 64.97 -55.34 133.95
N GLY A 116 64.35 -55.58 135.11
CA GLY A 116 62.91 -55.46 135.33
C GLY A 116 62.42 -54.02 135.27
N GLU A 117 63.16 -53.08 135.85
CA GLU A 117 62.90 -51.64 135.81
C GLU A 117 63.04 -51.09 134.39
N ALA A 118 64.18 -51.31 133.73
CA ALA A 118 64.41 -50.87 132.35
C ALA A 118 63.41 -51.49 131.37
N LYS A 119 62.95 -52.73 131.63
CA LYS A 119 61.86 -53.34 130.86
C LYS A 119 60.51 -52.65 131.12
N ARG A 120 60.13 -52.40 132.38
CA ARG A 120 58.90 -51.66 132.73
C ARG A 120 58.90 -50.25 132.13
N GLU A 121 60.04 -49.56 132.17
CA GLU A 121 60.24 -48.24 131.57
C GLU A 121 60.12 -48.30 130.04
N SER A 122 60.78 -49.27 129.39
CA SER A 122 60.67 -49.48 127.93
C SER A 122 59.24 -49.81 127.50
N GLU A 123 58.52 -50.65 128.24
CA GLU A 123 57.11 -50.96 128.01
C GLU A 123 56.22 -49.72 128.22
N GLY A 124 56.54 -48.89 129.23
CA GLY A 124 55.95 -47.58 129.46
C GLY A 124 56.12 -46.63 128.27
N ILE A 125 57.37 -46.38 127.84
CA ILE A 125 57.71 -45.52 126.69
C ILE A 125 57.03 -46.04 125.41
N LEU A 126 57.08 -47.35 125.14
CA LEU A 126 56.39 -47.94 123.99
C LEU A 126 54.87 -47.80 124.07
N SER A 127 54.27 -47.83 125.26
CA SER A 127 52.82 -47.60 125.43
C SER A 127 52.45 -46.14 125.18
N ALA A 128 53.25 -45.19 125.68
CA ALA A 128 53.05 -43.76 125.48
C ALA A 128 53.23 -43.38 124.00
N ALA A 129 54.32 -43.80 123.36
CA ALA A 129 54.57 -43.54 121.94
C ALA A 129 53.50 -44.17 121.03
N ARG A 130 52.92 -45.32 121.41
CA ARG A 130 51.77 -45.93 120.68
C ARG A 130 50.48 -45.15 120.88
N LEU A 131 50.26 -44.52 122.03
CA LEU A 131 49.11 -43.67 122.29
C LEU A 131 49.23 -42.34 121.51
N GLU A 132 50.38 -41.68 121.62
CA GLU A 132 50.69 -40.44 120.90
C GLU A 132 50.61 -40.63 119.37
N ALA A 133 51.20 -41.71 118.83
CA ALA A 133 51.09 -42.02 117.41
C ALA A 133 49.64 -42.25 116.96
N ARG A 134 48.79 -42.89 117.80
CA ARG A 134 47.35 -43.03 117.50
C ARG A 134 46.67 -41.67 117.48
N GLU A 135 46.84 -40.87 118.52
CA GLU A 135 46.29 -39.52 118.58
C GLU A 135 46.68 -38.67 117.37
N ILE A 136 47.95 -38.69 116.96
CA ILE A 136 48.43 -37.97 115.78
C ILE A 136 47.72 -38.49 114.52
N THR A 137 47.59 -39.81 114.34
CA THR A 137 46.89 -40.37 113.17
C THR A 137 45.40 -40.05 113.15
N ASP A 138 44.74 -40.02 114.31
CA ASP A 138 43.29 -39.76 114.39
C ASP A 138 42.97 -38.27 114.31
N LYS A 139 43.84 -37.38 114.83
CA LYS A 139 43.82 -35.92 114.56
C LYS A 139 43.98 -35.65 113.06
N ALA A 140 45.02 -36.20 112.42
CA ALA A 140 45.25 -36.04 110.99
C ALA A 140 44.11 -36.60 110.11
N ARG A 141 43.47 -37.72 110.53
CA ARG A 141 42.27 -38.25 109.87
C ARG A 141 41.06 -37.32 110.02
N ALA A 142 40.84 -36.77 111.21
CA ALA A 142 39.74 -35.84 111.46
C ALA A 142 39.91 -34.54 110.65
N GLU A 143 41.13 -33.99 110.60
CA GLU A 143 41.48 -32.82 109.77
C GLU A 143 41.28 -33.11 108.28
N ALA A 144 41.80 -34.23 107.77
CA ALA A 144 41.62 -34.62 106.37
C ALA A 144 40.14 -34.85 106.00
N ALA A 145 39.34 -35.44 106.91
CA ALA A 145 37.90 -35.61 106.73
C ALA A 145 37.16 -34.26 106.74
N ALA A 146 37.55 -33.33 107.61
CA ALA A 146 36.99 -31.98 107.65
C ALA A 146 37.31 -31.19 106.38
N MET A 147 38.57 -31.18 105.93
CA MET A 147 39.01 -30.53 104.69
C MET A 147 38.32 -31.12 103.46
N LYS A 148 38.12 -32.45 103.43
CA LYS A 148 37.33 -33.09 102.38
C LYS A 148 35.88 -32.61 102.42
N ALA A 149 35.25 -32.56 103.59
CA ALA A 149 33.86 -32.15 103.75
C ALA A 149 33.62 -30.66 103.45
N THR A 150 34.61 -29.77 103.64
CA THR A 150 34.50 -28.38 103.16
C THR A 150 34.65 -28.31 101.65
N ALA A 151 35.67 -28.96 101.07
CA ALA A 151 35.88 -29.00 99.62
C ALA A 151 34.68 -29.58 98.84
N GLU A 152 34.04 -30.64 99.34
CA GLU A 152 32.82 -31.21 98.73
C GLU A 152 31.62 -30.25 98.80
N ARG A 153 31.51 -29.44 99.87
CA ARG A 153 30.47 -28.40 99.99
C ARG A 153 30.72 -27.21 99.07
N GLU A 154 31.98 -26.76 98.98
CA GLU A 154 32.41 -25.66 98.12
C GLU A 154 32.30 -26.01 96.63
N ALA A 155 32.68 -27.22 96.24
CA ALA A 155 32.45 -27.73 94.89
C ALA A 155 30.94 -27.85 94.58
N GLY A 156 30.13 -28.28 95.56
CA GLY A 156 28.68 -28.36 95.42
C GLY A 156 28.00 -27.00 95.26
N SER A 157 28.39 -25.99 96.04
CA SER A 157 27.86 -24.63 95.96
C SER A 157 28.31 -23.92 94.68
N LEU A 158 29.58 -24.05 94.29
CA LEU A 158 30.11 -23.54 93.03
C LEU A 158 29.39 -24.14 91.82
N ARG A 159 29.18 -25.46 91.80
CA ARG A 159 28.42 -26.12 90.73
C ARG A 159 26.98 -25.60 90.66
N THR A 160 26.31 -25.48 91.80
CA THR A 160 24.92 -24.96 91.86
C THR A 160 24.84 -23.48 91.44
N ALA A 161 25.86 -22.68 91.71
CA ALA A 161 25.96 -21.30 91.23
C ALA A 161 26.11 -21.25 89.70
N ALA A 162 27.07 -22.00 89.14
CA ALA A 162 27.29 -22.08 87.69
C ALA A 162 26.08 -22.68 86.93
N GLU A 163 25.39 -23.66 87.51
CA GLU A 163 24.15 -24.23 86.97
C GLU A 163 23.03 -23.18 86.86
N ARG A 164 22.91 -22.27 87.85
CA ARG A 164 21.95 -21.16 87.85
C ARG A 164 22.33 -20.06 86.87
N GLU A 165 23.57 -19.58 86.92
CA GLU A 165 24.08 -18.56 85.99
C GLU A 165 23.92 -19.01 84.53
N ALA A 166 24.30 -20.25 84.22
CA ALA A 166 24.08 -20.82 82.89
C ALA A 166 22.58 -20.95 82.54
N ALA A 167 21.68 -21.19 83.51
CA ALA A 167 20.23 -21.19 83.25
C ALA A 167 19.70 -19.77 82.97
N GLU A 168 20.14 -18.78 83.74
CA GLU A 168 19.78 -17.37 83.59
C GLU A 168 20.24 -16.82 82.24
N VAL A 169 21.52 -17.03 81.87
CA VAL A 169 22.06 -16.66 80.55
C VAL A 169 21.29 -17.34 79.41
N ARG A 170 20.94 -18.64 79.54
CA ARG A 170 20.13 -19.35 78.53
C ARG A 170 18.69 -18.82 78.43
N VAL A 171 18.09 -18.33 79.52
CA VAL A 171 16.76 -17.70 79.50
C VAL A 171 16.84 -16.31 78.87
N GLN A 172 17.87 -15.53 79.22
CA GLN A 172 18.06 -14.18 78.69
C GLN A 172 18.34 -14.19 77.18
N ALA A 173 19.29 -15.00 76.72
CA ALA A 173 19.61 -15.13 75.29
C ALA A 173 18.41 -15.63 74.44
N ARG A 174 17.52 -16.46 75.03
CA ARG A 174 16.27 -16.85 74.37
C ARG A 174 15.30 -15.68 74.25
N ARG A 175 15.09 -14.91 75.32
CA ARG A 175 14.23 -13.71 75.31
C ARG A 175 14.73 -12.69 74.28
N GLU A 176 16.03 -12.42 74.26
CA GLU A 176 16.66 -11.49 73.31
C GLU A 176 16.49 -11.95 71.85
N ALA A 177 16.71 -13.25 71.58
CA ALA A 177 16.48 -13.82 70.26
C ALA A 177 15.01 -13.76 69.83
N ASP A 178 14.07 -13.98 70.75
CA ASP A 178 12.63 -13.93 70.45
C ASP A 178 12.12 -12.49 70.30
N THR A 179 12.67 -11.51 71.03
CA THR A 179 12.41 -10.08 70.76
C THR A 179 12.99 -9.65 69.41
N LEU A 180 14.24 -10.01 69.10
CA LEU A 180 14.87 -9.66 67.83
C LEU A 180 14.10 -10.25 66.63
N ARG A 181 13.60 -11.49 66.77
CA ARG A 181 12.69 -12.10 65.80
C ARG A 181 11.39 -11.30 65.69
N ALA A 182 10.72 -10.99 66.80
CA ALA A 182 9.45 -10.26 66.78
C ALA A 182 9.58 -8.88 66.12
N ASP A 183 10.69 -8.17 66.33
CA ASP A 183 10.95 -6.87 65.73
C ASP A 183 11.33 -6.96 64.24
N ALA A 184 12.17 -7.91 63.84
CA ALA A 184 12.43 -8.18 62.43
C ALA A 184 11.16 -8.60 61.67
N ASP A 185 10.26 -9.33 62.32
CA ASP A 185 8.98 -9.76 61.76
C ASP A 185 7.96 -8.60 61.65
N ARG A 186 8.02 -7.62 62.57
CA ARG A 186 7.27 -6.34 62.49
C ARG A 186 7.81 -5.45 61.37
N GLU A 187 9.11 -5.22 61.33
CA GLU A 187 9.79 -4.41 60.31
C GLU A 187 9.55 -4.99 58.91
N THR A 188 9.69 -6.31 58.73
CA THR A 188 9.40 -6.98 57.45
C THR A 188 7.94 -6.78 57.01
N LYS A 189 6.97 -6.80 57.95
CA LYS A 189 5.55 -6.54 57.63
C LYS A 189 5.31 -5.07 57.31
N GLN A 190 5.93 -4.14 58.03
CA GLN A 190 5.87 -2.70 57.75
C GLN A 190 6.46 -2.37 56.37
N LEU A 191 7.68 -2.84 56.06
CA LEU A 191 8.32 -2.66 54.76
C LEU A 191 7.47 -3.23 53.62
N ARG A 192 6.90 -4.43 53.77
CA ARG A 192 5.96 -5.00 52.79
C ARG A 192 4.67 -4.20 52.62
N THR A 193 4.21 -3.51 53.66
CA THR A 193 3.00 -2.69 53.63
C THR A 193 3.25 -1.35 52.95
N VAL A 194 4.37 -0.70 53.27
CA VAL A 194 4.83 0.54 52.63
C VAL A 194 5.11 0.32 51.15
N THR A 195 5.93 -0.68 50.80
CA THR A 195 6.23 -0.98 49.39
C THR A 195 5.00 -1.41 48.58
N ALA A 196 4.02 -2.09 49.18
CA ALA A 196 2.75 -2.37 48.51
C ALA A 196 1.91 -1.09 48.25
N HIS A 197 1.96 -0.11 49.15
CA HIS A 197 1.32 1.19 48.98
C HIS A 197 2.01 2.00 47.87
N GLU A 198 3.34 2.13 47.91
CA GLU A 198 4.16 2.83 46.92
C GLU A 198 3.95 2.26 45.51
N VAL A 199 3.92 0.93 45.37
CA VAL A 199 3.64 0.25 44.10
C VAL A 199 2.20 0.51 43.62
N ALA A 200 1.22 0.58 44.52
CA ALA A 200 -0.16 0.90 44.17
C ALA A 200 -0.34 2.35 43.72
N GLU A 201 0.30 3.31 44.40
CA GLU A 201 0.29 4.73 44.05
C GLU A 201 1.03 5.00 42.72
N LEU A 202 2.20 4.40 42.54
CA LEU A 202 2.95 4.48 41.27
C LEU A 202 2.12 3.90 40.12
N LYS A 203 1.50 2.74 40.30
CA LYS A 203 0.62 2.12 39.29
C LYS A 203 -0.58 3.00 38.98
N SER A 204 -1.24 3.57 39.99
CA SER A 204 -2.38 4.49 39.79
C SER A 204 -1.97 5.78 39.07
N THR A 205 -0.75 6.27 39.34
CA THR A 205 -0.19 7.46 38.66
C THR A 205 0.09 7.17 37.19
N VAL A 206 0.80 6.08 36.88
CA VAL A 206 1.08 5.64 35.51
C VAL A 206 -0.21 5.33 34.74
N GLU A 207 -1.23 4.73 35.37
CA GLU A 207 -2.54 4.49 34.74
C GLU A 207 -3.25 5.81 34.36
N ARG A 208 -3.17 6.85 35.21
CA ARG A 208 -3.72 8.19 34.92
C ARG A 208 -2.94 8.91 33.82
N GLU A 209 -1.61 8.80 33.82
CA GLU A 209 -0.75 9.37 32.77
C GLU A 209 -1.02 8.71 31.42
N VAL A 210 -1.06 7.37 31.36
CA VAL A 210 -1.39 6.61 30.13
C VAL A 210 -2.80 6.92 29.64
N ALA A 211 -3.79 7.05 30.53
CA ALA A 211 -5.14 7.46 30.15
C ALA A 211 -5.17 8.90 29.58
N THR A 212 -4.39 9.81 30.17
CA THR A 212 -4.28 11.20 29.70
C THR A 212 -3.61 11.27 28.32
N LEU A 213 -2.50 10.55 28.13
CA LEU A 213 -1.76 10.48 26.86
C LEU A 213 -2.59 9.85 25.73
N ARG A 214 -3.41 8.84 26.04
CA ARG A 214 -4.38 8.28 25.08
C ARG A 214 -5.43 9.32 24.72
N ALA A 215 -6.02 10.00 25.69
CA ALA A 215 -7.03 11.02 25.46
C ALA A 215 -6.51 12.23 24.66
N THR A 216 -5.24 12.62 24.81
CA THR A 216 -4.62 13.65 23.95
C THR A 216 -4.37 13.12 22.53
N ALA A 217 -3.79 11.93 22.38
CA ALA A 217 -3.54 11.33 21.07
C ALA A 217 -4.83 11.10 20.26
N GLU A 218 -5.92 10.64 20.90
CA GLU A 218 -7.23 10.47 20.27
C GLU A 218 -7.83 11.81 19.80
N ARG A 219 -7.65 12.88 20.59
CA ARG A 219 -8.06 14.24 20.19
C ARG A 219 -7.23 14.76 19.01
N GLU A 220 -5.91 14.58 19.04
CA GLU A 220 -5.00 14.97 17.95
C GLU A 220 -5.33 14.22 16.65
N ILE A 221 -5.49 12.90 16.70
CA ILE A 221 -5.92 12.09 15.55
C ILE A 221 -7.27 12.57 15.01
N THR A 222 -8.21 12.93 15.88
CA THR A 222 -9.52 13.45 15.48
C THR A 222 -9.40 14.84 14.83
N GLN A 223 -8.59 15.74 15.38
CA GLN A 223 -8.31 17.06 14.81
C GLN A 223 -7.60 16.97 13.45
N LEU A 224 -6.61 16.09 13.32
CA LEU A 224 -5.89 15.83 12.06
C LEU A 224 -6.84 15.27 10.99
N ARG A 225 -7.71 14.31 11.33
CA ARG A 225 -8.76 13.81 10.42
C ARG A 225 -9.74 14.91 10.03
N ALA A 226 -10.18 15.75 10.96
CA ALA A 226 -11.07 16.88 10.68
C ALA A 226 -10.40 18.03 9.90
N LYS A 227 -9.07 18.15 9.95
CA LYS A 227 -8.28 19.06 9.10
C LYS A 227 -8.17 18.48 7.68
N ALA A 228 -7.63 17.26 7.55
CA ALA A 228 -7.47 16.60 6.25
C ALA A 228 -8.80 16.42 5.49
N GLY A 229 -9.91 16.18 6.21
CA GLY A 229 -11.24 16.13 5.62
C GLY A 229 -11.72 17.47 5.04
N ARG A 230 -11.39 18.60 5.69
CA ARG A 230 -11.67 19.95 5.15
C ARG A 230 -10.77 20.28 3.96
N GLU A 231 -9.47 20.03 4.07
CA GLU A 231 -8.52 20.24 2.96
C GLU A 231 -8.89 19.41 1.72
N ALA A 232 -9.36 18.16 1.90
CA ALA A 232 -9.85 17.32 0.81
C ALA A 232 -11.16 17.85 0.19
N GLU A 233 -12.08 18.39 0.99
CA GLU A 233 -13.35 18.93 0.48
C GLU A 233 -13.17 20.31 -0.18
N GLU A 234 -12.27 21.15 0.34
CA GLU A 234 -11.82 22.39 -0.31
C GLU A 234 -11.21 22.08 -1.68
N LYS A 235 -10.33 21.07 -1.78
CA LYS A 235 -9.73 20.65 -3.06
C LYS A 235 -10.74 20.02 -4.03
N ARG A 236 -11.78 19.34 -3.53
CA ARG A 236 -12.92 18.89 -4.35
C ARG A 236 -13.72 20.07 -4.87
N ALA A 237 -14.09 21.02 -4.01
CA ALA A 237 -14.85 22.21 -4.40
C ALA A 237 -14.09 23.06 -5.43
N GLU A 238 -12.77 23.23 -5.24
CA GLU A 238 -11.88 23.87 -6.21
C GLU A 238 -11.88 23.14 -7.57
N ALA A 239 -11.68 21.81 -7.57
CA ALA A 239 -11.70 21.01 -8.79
C ALA A 239 -13.07 21.01 -9.49
N THR A 240 -14.17 20.91 -8.73
CA THR A 240 -15.55 21.02 -9.26
C THR A 240 -15.80 22.39 -9.85
N LYS A 241 -15.33 23.46 -9.22
CA LYS A 241 -15.41 24.81 -9.78
C LYS A 241 -14.60 24.93 -11.07
N MET A 242 -13.34 24.49 -11.10
CA MET A 242 -12.51 24.51 -12.32
C MET A 242 -13.17 23.73 -13.46
N LEU A 243 -13.83 22.60 -13.17
CA LEU A 243 -14.60 21.83 -14.16
C LEU A 243 -15.89 22.55 -14.62
N SER A 244 -16.52 23.37 -13.77
CA SER A 244 -17.65 24.22 -14.17
C SER A 244 -17.17 25.39 -15.03
N ASP A 245 -16.18 26.15 -14.57
CA ASP A 245 -15.59 27.29 -15.29
C ASP A 245 -15.08 26.86 -16.69
N ALA A 246 -14.51 25.65 -16.80
CA ALA A 246 -14.07 25.07 -18.08
C ALA A 246 -15.23 24.63 -18.99
N ARG A 247 -16.35 24.13 -18.44
CA ARG A 247 -17.57 23.82 -19.21
C ARG A 247 -18.24 25.09 -19.71
N ASP A 248 -18.43 26.06 -18.82
CA ASP A 248 -19.03 27.36 -19.14
C ASP A 248 -18.21 28.10 -20.20
N LYS A 249 -16.87 27.99 -20.16
CA LYS A 249 -16.00 28.48 -21.23
C LYS A 249 -16.22 27.71 -22.54
N ARG A 250 -16.11 26.37 -22.52
CA ARG A 250 -16.33 25.53 -23.71
C ARG A 250 -17.67 25.84 -24.39
N ASP A 251 -18.72 26.04 -23.59
CA ASP A 251 -20.08 26.24 -24.13
C ASP A 251 -20.26 27.65 -24.69
N LYS A 252 -19.55 28.66 -24.16
CA LYS A 252 -19.42 29.99 -24.80
C LYS A 252 -18.59 29.93 -26.08
N ASP A 253 -17.46 29.23 -26.08
CA ASP A 253 -16.60 29.05 -27.25
C ASP A 253 -17.37 28.33 -28.38
N LEU A 254 -18.21 27.33 -28.04
CA LEU A 254 -19.11 26.64 -28.99
C LEU A 254 -20.26 27.54 -29.49
N GLN A 255 -20.84 28.39 -28.63
CA GLN A 255 -21.85 29.37 -29.04
C GLN A 255 -21.28 30.42 -30.00
N ALA A 256 -20.06 30.91 -29.73
CA ALA A 256 -19.36 31.86 -30.60
C ALA A 256 -19.05 31.23 -31.97
N LEU A 257 -18.56 29.98 -32.00
CA LEU A 257 -18.31 29.24 -33.25
C LEU A 257 -19.62 28.96 -34.01
N ALA A 258 -20.72 28.67 -33.32
CA ALA A 258 -22.03 28.49 -33.95
C ALA A 258 -22.56 29.80 -34.57
N LEU A 259 -22.31 30.95 -33.93
CA LEU A 259 -22.62 32.27 -34.48
C LEU A 259 -21.76 32.57 -35.72
N GLU A 260 -20.45 32.36 -35.66
CA GLU A 260 -19.54 32.55 -36.82
C GLU A 260 -19.97 31.68 -38.00
N LEU A 261 -20.33 30.41 -37.75
CA LEU A 261 -20.84 29.51 -38.79
C LEU A 261 -22.21 29.94 -39.34
N ALA A 262 -23.07 30.57 -38.54
CA ALA A 262 -24.34 31.12 -39.00
C ALA A 262 -24.13 32.40 -39.84
N GLU A 263 -23.32 33.36 -39.37
CA GLU A 263 -22.95 34.56 -40.13
C GLU A 263 -22.26 34.22 -41.46
N ARG A 264 -21.38 33.21 -41.45
CA ARG A 264 -20.68 32.74 -42.65
C ARG A 264 -21.62 32.05 -43.64
N ARG A 265 -22.62 31.30 -43.14
CA ARG A 265 -23.69 30.72 -43.98
C ARG A 265 -24.58 31.79 -44.57
N GLU A 266 -25.11 32.69 -43.75
CA GLU A 266 -25.94 33.81 -44.20
C GLU A 266 -25.19 34.67 -45.23
N LYS A 267 -23.88 34.90 -45.02
CA LYS A 267 -23.06 35.59 -46.02
C LYS A 267 -22.94 34.80 -47.33
N SER A 268 -22.71 33.48 -47.30
CA SER A 268 -22.68 32.67 -48.53
C SER A 268 -24.04 32.58 -49.22
N GLU A 269 -25.14 32.50 -48.47
CA GLU A 269 -26.51 32.49 -49.00
C GLU A 269 -26.87 33.86 -49.61
N ARG A 270 -26.44 34.97 -48.99
CA ARG A 270 -26.52 36.31 -49.57
C ARG A 270 -25.71 36.40 -50.87
N GLU A 271 -24.42 36.04 -50.85
CA GLU A 271 -23.58 36.04 -52.06
C GLU A 271 -24.13 35.16 -53.19
N GLU A 272 -24.72 34.00 -52.88
CA GLU A 272 -25.38 33.14 -53.85
C GLU A 272 -26.67 33.77 -54.38
N SER A 273 -27.50 34.36 -53.51
CA SER A 273 -28.71 35.06 -53.90
C SER A 273 -28.43 36.31 -54.75
N GLU A 274 -27.35 37.06 -54.47
CA GLU A 274 -26.90 38.20 -55.26
C GLU A 274 -26.41 37.75 -56.64
N ARG A 275 -25.64 36.66 -56.72
CA ARG A 275 -25.22 36.05 -58.00
C ARG A 275 -26.42 35.56 -58.81
N HIS A 276 -27.39 34.91 -58.15
CA HIS A 276 -28.61 34.43 -58.81
C HIS A 276 -29.48 35.59 -59.28
N ALA A 277 -29.69 36.63 -58.45
CA ALA A 277 -30.41 37.84 -58.84
C ALA A 277 -29.72 38.57 -60.00
N ALA A 278 -28.38 38.66 -60.02
CA ALA A 278 -27.62 39.22 -61.12
C ALA A 278 -27.76 38.39 -62.41
N GLN A 279 -27.72 37.05 -62.33
CA GLN A 279 -27.96 36.14 -63.45
C GLN A 279 -29.40 36.24 -63.98
N VAL A 280 -30.40 36.33 -63.09
CA VAL A 280 -31.81 36.51 -63.45
C VAL A 280 -32.02 37.87 -64.11
N ALA A 281 -31.43 38.95 -63.57
CA ALA A 281 -31.49 40.28 -64.20
C ALA A 281 -30.79 40.31 -65.57
N GLN A 282 -29.65 39.62 -65.72
CA GLN A 282 -28.96 39.48 -67.02
C GLN A 282 -29.81 38.69 -68.01
N THR A 283 -30.43 37.59 -67.58
CA THR A 283 -31.34 36.78 -68.40
C THR A 283 -32.59 37.57 -68.77
N GLN A 284 -33.20 38.29 -67.84
CA GLN A 284 -34.33 39.18 -68.09
C GLN A 284 -33.97 40.29 -69.08
N LYS A 285 -32.76 40.87 -69.01
CA LYS A 285 -32.28 41.83 -70.01
C LYS A 285 -32.13 41.18 -71.39
N LEU A 286 -31.56 39.99 -71.48
CA LEU A 286 -31.45 39.25 -72.74
C LEU A 286 -32.82 38.85 -73.31
N VAL A 287 -33.79 38.50 -72.47
CA VAL A 287 -35.18 38.24 -72.86
C VAL A 287 -35.87 39.52 -73.31
N ALA A 288 -35.69 40.65 -72.62
CA ALA A 288 -36.23 41.94 -73.05
C ALA A 288 -35.63 42.41 -74.38
N GLU A 289 -34.31 42.27 -74.57
CA GLU A 289 -33.65 42.52 -75.86
C GLU A 289 -34.13 41.56 -76.96
N ALA A 290 -34.45 40.30 -76.63
CA ALA A 290 -35.01 39.34 -77.57
C ALA A 290 -36.48 39.64 -77.91
N GLU A 291 -37.30 40.05 -76.94
CA GLU A 291 -38.67 40.53 -77.15
C GLU A 291 -38.70 41.82 -77.97
N GLU A 292 -37.81 42.77 -77.71
CA GLU A 292 -37.69 43.99 -78.51
C GLU A 292 -37.32 43.66 -79.95
N ARG A 293 -36.33 42.78 -80.17
CA ARG A 293 -35.98 42.27 -81.51
C ARG A 293 -37.12 41.50 -82.17
N ALA A 294 -37.91 40.74 -81.41
CA ALA A 294 -39.07 40.00 -81.90
C ALA A 294 -40.21 40.94 -82.30
N ARG A 295 -40.59 41.90 -81.46
CA ARG A 295 -41.58 42.94 -81.78
C ARG A 295 -41.12 43.77 -82.99
N ALA A 296 -39.85 44.19 -83.02
CA ALA A 296 -39.27 44.88 -84.17
C ALA A 296 -39.17 43.99 -85.43
N ALA A 297 -39.24 42.66 -85.32
CA ALA A 297 -39.35 41.75 -86.47
C ALA A 297 -40.81 41.56 -86.89
N GLU A 298 -41.74 41.42 -85.94
CA GLU A 298 -43.19 41.39 -86.19
C GLU A 298 -43.69 42.68 -86.84
N ASP A 299 -43.24 43.85 -86.39
CA ASP A 299 -43.70 45.13 -86.94
C ASP A 299 -43.14 45.37 -88.34
N ARG A 300 -41.91 44.88 -88.62
CA ARG A 300 -41.41 44.77 -90.00
C ARG A 300 -42.19 43.75 -90.83
N ALA A 301 -42.63 42.64 -90.25
CA ALA A 301 -43.48 41.67 -90.94
C ALA A 301 -44.87 42.25 -91.26
N LYS A 302 -45.51 42.94 -90.32
CA LYS A 302 -46.77 43.69 -90.50
C LYS A 302 -46.61 44.79 -91.55
N GLU A 303 -45.48 45.52 -91.57
CA GLU A 303 -45.21 46.52 -92.60
C GLU A 303 -45.03 45.87 -94.00
N ILE A 304 -44.34 44.73 -94.08
CA ILE A 304 -44.22 43.95 -95.33
C ILE A 304 -45.58 43.42 -95.78
N GLU A 305 -46.40 42.91 -94.85
CA GLU A 305 -47.75 42.40 -95.11
C GLU A 305 -48.70 43.51 -95.58
N GLN A 306 -48.71 44.67 -94.92
CA GLN A 306 -49.46 45.84 -95.36
C GLN A 306 -49.00 46.33 -96.74
N ARG A 307 -47.70 46.31 -97.03
CA ARG A 307 -47.16 46.63 -98.37
C ARG A 307 -47.52 45.58 -99.42
N ALA A 308 -47.64 44.30 -99.05
CA ALA A 308 -48.07 43.23 -99.93
C ALA A 308 -49.58 43.31 -100.21
N GLU A 309 -50.40 43.58 -99.20
CA GLU A 309 -51.84 43.74 -99.31
C GLU A 309 -52.20 45.01 -100.10
N ALA A 310 -51.50 46.13 -99.89
CA ALA A 310 -51.66 47.32 -100.71
C ALA A 310 -51.37 47.04 -102.20
N ARG A 311 -50.31 46.27 -102.50
CA ARG A 311 -50.01 45.80 -103.86
C ARG A 311 -51.06 44.83 -104.39
N ARG A 312 -51.65 43.97 -103.56
CA ARG A 312 -52.73 43.05 -103.96
C ARG A 312 -53.96 43.85 -104.37
N VAL A 313 -54.40 44.79 -103.55
CA VAL A 313 -55.56 45.66 -103.83
C VAL A 313 -55.31 46.56 -105.05
N GLU A 314 -54.10 47.10 -105.24
CA GLU A 314 -53.72 47.85 -106.44
C GLU A 314 -53.71 46.97 -107.71
N SER A 315 -53.26 45.72 -107.59
CA SER A 315 -53.29 44.74 -108.69
C SER A 315 -54.71 44.28 -109.04
N GLU A 316 -55.56 44.04 -108.05
CA GLU A 316 -56.97 43.68 -108.25
C GLU A 316 -57.77 44.84 -108.84
N ARG A 317 -57.49 46.07 -108.41
CA ARG A 317 -58.06 47.27 -109.01
C ARG A 317 -57.65 47.44 -110.48
N THR A 318 -56.37 47.30 -110.80
CA THR A 318 -55.89 47.43 -112.19
C THR A 318 -56.36 46.28 -113.09
N ALA A 319 -56.58 45.09 -112.53
CA ALA A 319 -57.26 43.98 -113.20
C ALA A 319 -58.75 44.29 -113.48
N ALA A 320 -59.49 44.83 -112.50
CA ALA A 320 -60.88 45.26 -112.73
C ALA A 320 -60.97 46.37 -113.78
N GLU A 321 -60.14 47.41 -113.67
CA GLU A 321 -60.10 48.52 -114.63
C GLU A 321 -59.68 48.09 -116.04
N THR A 322 -59.03 46.93 -116.23
CA THR A 322 -58.73 46.37 -117.56
C THR A 322 -59.83 45.45 -118.08
N VAL A 323 -60.49 44.66 -117.23
CA VAL A 323 -61.68 43.85 -117.58
C VAL A 323 -62.84 44.74 -118.04
N ASP A 324 -63.12 45.84 -117.35
CA ASP A 324 -64.23 46.72 -117.73
C ASP A 324 -63.92 47.53 -119.01
N ARG A 325 -62.64 47.87 -119.26
CA ARG A 325 -62.21 48.39 -120.57
C ARG A 325 -62.40 47.37 -121.70
N ALA A 326 -62.10 46.10 -121.46
CA ALA A 326 -62.30 45.03 -122.44
C ALA A 326 -63.81 44.81 -122.73
N ARG A 327 -64.66 44.84 -121.71
CA ARG A 327 -66.13 44.78 -121.87
C ARG A 327 -66.67 45.96 -122.67
N ALA A 328 -66.29 47.19 -122.31
CA ALA A 328 -66.72 48.39 -123.03
C ALA A 328 -66.28 48.40 -124.51
N ALA A 329 -65.12 47.82 -124.82
CA ALA A 329 -64.67 47.63 -126.21
C ALA A 329 -65.51 46.57 -126.95
N ALA A 330 -65.84 45.44 -126.30
CA ALA A 330 -66.65 44.38 -126.88
C ALA A 330 -68.12 44.81 -127.13
N ASP A 331 -68.74 45.51 -126.17
CA ASP A 331 -70.10 46.06 -126.33
C ASP A 331 -70.19 47.09 -127.46
N LYS A 332 -69.07 47.75 -127.79
CA LYS A 332 -68.97 48.69 -128.91
C LYS A 332 -68.94 47.92 -130.25
N THR A 333 -68.01 46.99 -130.44
CA THR A 333 -67.91 46.23 -131.70
C THR A 333 -69.14 45.38 -131.98
N LEU A 334 -69.82 44.86 -130.96
CA LEU A 334 -71.06 44.10 -131.12
C LEU A 334 -72.20 44.98 -131.66
N LYS A 335 -72.30 46.25 -131.22
CA LYS A 335 -73.27 47.23 -131.77
C LYS A 335 -72.92 47.68 -133.18
N GLU A 336 -71.64 47.88 -133.47
CA GLU A 336 -71.16 48.23 -134.81
C GLU A 336 -71.51 47.11 -135.81
N ALA A 337 -71.19 45.85 -135.49
CA ALA A 337 -71.54 44.68 -136.30
C ALA A 337 -73.06 44.48 -136.48
N GLN A 338 -73.87 44.74 -135.45
CA GLN A 338 -75.33 44.72 -135.58
C GLN A 338 -75.85 45.79 -136.55
N SER A 339 -75.25 46.98 -136.58
CA SER A 339 -75.64 48.05 -137.51
C SER A 339 -75.32 47.71 -138.96
N GLU A 340 -74.17 47.09 -139.22
CA GLU A 340 -73.75 46.65 -140.56
C GLU A 340 -74.62 45.49 -141.07
N ALA A 341 -74.91 44.49 -140.22
CA ALA A 341 -75.80 43.39 -140.55
C ALA A 341 -77.22 43.86 -140.89
N HIS A 342 -77.75 44.85 -140.16
CA HIS A 342 -79.08 45.41 -140.44
C HIS A 342 -79.10 46.19 -141.77
N ARG A 343 -78.03 46.95 -142.05
CA ARG A 343 -77.86 47.67 -143.31
C ARG A 343 -77.83 46.74 -144.53
N HIS A 344 -77.03 45.68 -144.49
CA HIS A 344 -76.96 44.70 -145.60
C HIS A 344 -78.29 43.98 -145.85
N LEU A 345 -79.06 43.68 -144.78
CA LEU A 345 -80.41 43.12 -144.92
C LEU A 345 -81.39 44.08 -145.61
N THR A 346 -81.25 45.39 -145.42
CA THR A 346 -82.06 46.39 -146.17
C THR A 346 -81.61 46.54 -147.63
N GLU A 347 -80.30 46.65 -147.89
CA GLU A 347 -79.75 46.81 -149.24
C GLU A 347 -80.16 45.65 -150.17
N ALA A 348 -79.96 44.40 -149.71
CA ALA A 348 -80.31 43.19 -150.46
C ALA A 348 -81.83 43.06 -150.72
N ARG A 349 -82.68 43.59 -149.83
CA ARG A 349 -84.15 43.52 -149.97
C ARG A 349 -84.65 44.46 -151.06
N THR A 350 -84.10 45.68 -151.14
CA THR A 350 -84.40 46.61 -152.25
C THR A 350 -83.93 46.08 -153.60
N GLU A 351 -82.78 45.40 -153.65
CA GLU A 351 -82.25 44.82 -154.89
C GLU A 351 -83.10 43.62 -155.40
N ALA A 352 -83.65 42.82 -154.48
CA ALA A 352 -84.62 41.76 -154.79
C ALA A 352 -85.97 42.31 -155.33
N GLU A 353 -86.46 43.44 -154.80
CA GLU A 353 -87.70 44.06 -155.28
C GLU A 353 -87.54 44.73 -156.65
N ILE A 354 -86.35 45.25 -156.99
CA ILE A 354 -86.04 45.78 -158.32
C ILE A 354 -85.95 44.64 -159.36
N THR A 355 -85.19 43.58 -159.06
CA THR A 355 -85.00 42.45 -159.99
C THR A 355 -86.28 41.67 -160.29
N THR A 356 -87.13 41.42 -159.27
CA THR A 356 -88.41 40.73 -159.46
C THR A 356 -89.44 41.51 -160.26
N ASN A 357 -89.45 42.85 -160.18
CA ASN A 357 -90.33 43.69 -161.01
C ASN A 357 -89.86 43.77 -162.47
N THR A 358 -88.56 43.76 -162.74
CA THR A 358 -88.02 43.71 -164.10
C THR A 358 -88.37 42.39 -164.79
N ALA A 359 -88.07 41.26 -164.14
CA ALA A 359 -88.34 39.93 -164.68
C ALA A 359 -89.84 39.67 -164.97
N ARG A 360 -90.76 40.26 -164.17
CA ARG A 360 -92.21 40.17 -164.43
C ARG A 360 -92.63 40.79 -165.76
N ARG A 361 -92.03 41.91 -166.17
CA ARG A 361 -92.37 42.60 -167.42
C ARG A 361 -91.91 41.81 -168.65
N GLU A 362 -90.71 41.25 -168.59
CA GLU A 362 -90.14 40.42 -169.66
C GLU A 362 -91.00 39.17 -169.93
N VAL A 363 -91.57 38.56 -168.89
CA VAL A 363 -92.49 37.41 -169.02
C VAL A 363 -93.82 37.78 -169.71
N GLU A 364 -94.39 38.96 -169.44
CA GLU A 364 -95.65 39.38 -170.08
C GLU A 364 -95.49 39.61 -171.59
N ASP A 365 -94.42 40.29 -172.01
CA ASP A 365 -94.19 40.57 -173.44
C ASP A 365 -93.75 39.33 -174.23
N LEU A 366 -92.96 38.42 -173.64
CA LEU A 366 -92.64 37.12 -174.25
C LEU A 366 -93.90 36.24 -174.41
N THR A 367 -94.85 36.31 -173.47
CA THR A 367 -96.12 35.57 -173.57
C THR A 367 -96.96 36.05 -174.76
N ARG A 368 -97.00 37.37 -175.02
CA ARG A 368 -97.70 37.94 -176.19
C ARG A 368 -97.06 37.53 -177.52
N GLN A 369 -95.73 37.43 -177.59
CA GLN A 369 -95.04 36.95 -178.80
C GLN A 369 -95.34 35.46 -179.06
N LYS A 370 -95.36 34.62 -178.02
CA LYS A 370 -95.67 33.19 -178.12
C LYS A 370 -97.03 32.94 -178.76
N ASP A 371 -98.09 33.57 -178.27
CA ASP A 371 -99.45 33.19 -178.65
C ASP A 371 -99.79 33.60 -180.10
N ALA A 372 -99.20 34.69 -180.61
CA ALA A 372 -99.32 35.08 -182.01
C ALA A 372 -98.64 34.08 -182.98
N VAL A 373 -97.43 33.60 -182.63
CA VAL A 373 -96.67 32.63 -183.45
C VAL A 373 -97.31 31.23 -183.42
N THR A 374 -97.99 30.87 -182.33
CA THR A 374 -98.57 29.52 -182.14
C THR A 374 -99.68 29.19 -183.14
N ALA A 375 -100.37 30.17 -183.71
CA ALA A 375 -101.48 29.95 -184.64
C ALA A 375 -101.06 29.77 -186.12
N GLN A 376 -100.02 30.49 -186.59
CA GLN A 376 -99.80 30.67 -188.03
C GLN A 376 -98.90 29.60 -188.71
N LEU A 377 -98.63 28.47 -188.06
CA LEU A 377 -97.98 27.31 -188.70
C LEU A 377 -98.60 25.95 -188.30
N GLY A 378 -99.90 25.96 -187.96
CA GLY A 378 -100.72 24.73 -187.85
C GLY A 378 -101.10 24.10 -189.21
N GLN A 379 -100.84 24.81 -190.31
CA GLN A 379 -100.77 24.28 -191.67
C GLN A 379 -99.43 24.76 -192.24
N MET A 380 -98.46 23.93 -192.64
CA MET A 380 -98.45 22.47 -192.83
C MET A 380 -97.24 21.87 -192.08
N LEU A 381 -97.47 20.98 -191.11
CA LEU A 381 -97.33 19.52 -191.22
C LEU A 381 -95.90 18.98 -191.42
N SER A 382 -95.48 18.10 -190.49
CA SER A 382 -94.42 17.07 -190.65
C SER A 382 -92.96 17.51 -190.93
N GLY A 383 -92.09 17.36 -189.91
CA GLY A 383 -90.72 16.86 -190.12
C GLY A 383 -89.52 17.82 -189.96
N LEU A 384 -88.75 17.61 -188.88
CA LEU A 384 -87.30 17.78 -188.68
C LEU A 384 -86.49 18.96 -189.32
N ALA A 385 -85.96 19.81 -188.43
CA ALA A 385 -84.52 20.07 -188.13
C ALA A 385 -83.49 20.57 -189.19
N GLY A 386 -82.59 21.49 -188.77
CA GLY A 386 -81.22 21.57 -189.34
C GLY A 386 -80.32 22.83 -189.11
N ILE A 387 -79.37 22.75 -188.18
CA ILE A 387 -77.92 23.14 -188.29
C ILE A 387 -77.45 24.64 -188.44
N VAL A 388 -76.84 25.16 -187.35
CA VAL A 388 -75.54 25.89 -187.15
C VAL A 388 -74.84 26.70 -188.28
N PRO A 389 -74.40 27.97 -188.02
CA PRO A 389 -73.00 28.39 -188.35
C PRO A 389 -72.29 29.49 -187.46
N THR A 390 -70.98 29.25 -187.17
CA THR A 390 -69.72 30.08 -187.27
C THR A 390 -69.67 31.65 -187.27
N VAL A 391 -68.62 32.43 -186.84
CA VAL A 391 -67.34 32.28 -186.04
C VAL A 391 -66.56 33.66 -185.86
N ALA A 392 -65.67 33.79 -184.83
CA ALA A 392 -64.45 34.65 -184.67
C ALA A 392 -64.39 36.21 -184.39
N ALA A 393 -63.75 36.56 -183.24
CA ALA A 393 -62.53 37.41 -183.02
C ALA A 393 -62.47 38.95 -183.35
N PRO A 394 -61.46 39.76 -182.89
CA PRO A 394 -60.38 39.57 -181.87
C PRO A 394 -60.11 40.73 -180.84
N LYS A 395 -59.36 40.44 -179.75
CA LYS A 395 -58.51 41.35 -178.89
C LYS A 395 -59.21 42.42 -177.98
N GLN A 396 -58.67 42.90 -176.83
CA GLN A 396 -57.42 42.64 -176.06
C GLN A 396 -57.59 42.98 -174.54
N GLU A 397 -56.93 42.24 -173.61
CA GLU A 397 -56.52 42.63 -172.21
C GLU A 397 -57.58 43.08 -171.15
N THR A 398 -57.42 42.98 -169.81
CA THR A 398 -56.41 42.37 -168.90
C THR A 398 -57.04 41.91 -167.54
N LYS A 399 -56.36 40.97 -166.84
CA LYS A 399 -56.37 40.73 -165.35
C LYS A 399 -57.68 40.45 -164.59
N LYS A 400 -57.98 39.16 -164.35
CA LYS A 400 -58.34 38.64 -163.01
C LYS A 400 -58.19 37.10 -162.90
N ASP A 401 -58.50 36.62 -161.69
CA ASP A 401 -58.74 35.26 -161.18
C ASP A 401 -57.59 34.59 -160.39
N LYS A 402 -57.79 33.92 -159.24
CA LYS A 402 -58.89 33.15 -158.59
C LYS A 402 -59.10 31.70 -159.07
N ASP A 403 -58.51 30.79 -158.30
CA ASP A 403 -59.06 29.55 -157.73
C ASP A 403 -58.42 29.41 -156.31
N ALA A 404 -58.93 28.76 -155.26
CA ALA A 404 -59.68 27.50 -155.06
C ALA A 404 -58.82 26.23 -155.20
N GLU A 405 -58.88 25.20 -154.34
CA GLU A 405 -59.52 25.04 -153.01
C GLU A 405 -58.51 25.48 -151.85
N ASP A 406 -58.29 24.89 -150.65
CA ASP A 406 -58.90 23.73 -149.95
C ASP A 406 -58.88 23.74 -148.38
N LYS A 407 -59.57 22.75 -147.80
CA LYS A 407 -59.74 22.29 -146.40
C LYS A 407 -58.48 22.51 -145.53
N SER A 408 -58.60 22.84 -144.24
CA SER A 408 -59.19 21.94 -143.23
C SER A 408 -59.19 22.54 -141.79
N ALA A 409 -59.91 21.89 -140.88
CA ALA A 409 -59.82 21.94 -139.40
C ALA A 409 -59.62 23.33 -138.74
N ALA A 410 -60.69 24.06 -138.37
CA ALA A 410 -61.57 23.81 -137.21
C ALA A 410 -60.89 24.05 -135.84
N THR A 411 -61.02 25.30 -135.36
CA THR A 411 -60.64 25.73 -134.01
C THR A 411 -61.83 26.48 -133.40
N ALA A 412 -62.25 26.07 -132.19
CA ALA A 412 -63.23 26.73 -131.30
C ALA A 412 -64.54 27.22 -131.97
#